data_AF-A0A9N9K0W2-F1
#
_entry.id   AF-A0A9N9K0W2-F1
#
_cell.length_a   1.000
_cell.length_b   1.000
_cell.length_c   1.000
_cell.angle_alpha   90.00
_cell.angle_beta   90.00
_cell.angle_gamma   90.00
#
_symmetry.space_group_name_H-M   'P 1'
#
loop_
_entity.id
_entity.type
_entity.pdbx_description
1 polymer ?
#
loop_
_entity_poly.entity_id
_entity_poly.type
_entity_poly.pdbx_seq_one_letter_code
_entity_poly.pdbx_strand_id
1 'polypeptide(L)'
;LGSKPKLQRTNFIGNKQLIFCDSVLKNQVERLTSLIQDTKVINLGDLKLELKKIEEENLNYKLDVTKSNLDENDQLWLENLVEAHQEVLQNNSTYARKQLEKCKKKLSEVLTDEEIQDILGKKAEINELEIQLNNFDNLSLND
;
A
#
# COMPACT_ATOMS: atom_id res chain seq x y z
N LEU A 1 -9.57 -8.62 -28.36
CA LEU A 1 -10.61 -8.75 -27.32
C LEU A 1 -9.93 -9.26 -26.05
N GLY A 2 -9.50 -8.35 -25.18
CA GLY A 2 -8.78 -8.70 -23.95
C GLY A 2 -9.72 -9.38 -22.96
N SER A 3 -9.43 -10.63 -22.62
CA SER A 3 -10.18 -11.37 -21.60
C SER A 3 -9.95 -10.75 -20.23
N LYS A 4 -11.04 -10.38 -19.54
CA LYS A 4 -11.00 -9.92 -18.15
C LYS A 4 -10.46 -11.04 -17.25
N PRO A 5 -9.63 -10.73 -16.23
CA PRO A 5 -9.17 -11.72 -15.26
C PRO A 5 -10.37 -12.39 -14.57
N LYS A 6 -10.33 -13.71 -14.41
CA LYS A 6 -11.34 -14.45 -13.64
C LYS A 6 -11.06 -14.24 -12.15
N LEU A 7 -11.88 -13.44 -11.51
CA LEU A 7 -11.89 -13.24 -10.07
C LEU A 7 -12.42 -14.52 -9.41
N GLN A 8 -11.60 -15.19 -8.60
CA GLN A 8 -12.09 -16.30 -7.77
C GLN A 8 -12.64 -15.72 -6.46
N ARG A 9 -13.86 -16.13 -6.11
CA ARG A 9 -14.50 -15.76 -4.84
C ARG A 9 -14.19 -16.85 -3.82
N THR A 10 -13.47 -16.51 -2.76
CA THR A 10 -13.32 -17.38 -1.59
C THR A 10 -14.05 -16.73 -0.41
N ASN A 11 -14.95 -17.50 0.23
CA ASN A 11 -15.66 -17.05 1.42
C ASN A 11 -14.73 -17.24 2.63
N PHE A 12 -14.26 -16.15 3.22
CA PHE A 12 -13.66 -16.17 4.56
C PHE A 12 -14.72 -15.81 5.61
N ILE A 13 -14.55 -16.34 6.83
CA ILE A 13 -15.44 -16.09 7.97
C ILE A 13 -15.30 -14.62 8.37
N GLY A 14 -16.38 -13.85 8.20
CA GLY A 14 -16.43 -12.39 8.36
C GLY A 14 -16.87 -11.74 7.05
N ASN A 15 -17.95 -10.96 7.06
CA ASN A 15 -18.65 -10.45 5.87
C ASN A 15 -17.89 -9.41 5.03
N LYS A 16 -16.62 -9.68 4.64
CA LYS A 16 -15.88 -8.89 3.67
C LYS A 16 -15.37 -9.81 2.57
N GLN A 17 -15.89 -9.63 1.36
CA GLN A 17 -15.48 -10.36 0.17
C GLN A 17 -14.06 -9.92 -0.20
N LEU A 18 -13.06 -10.78 0.02
CA LEU A 18 -11.74 -10.63 -0.59
C LEU A 18 -11.83 -11.10 -2.04
N ILE A 19 -11.90 -10.14 -2.96
CA ILE A 19 -11.67 -10.41 -4.38
C ILE A 19 -10.15 -10.46 -4.56
N PHE A 20 -9.55 -11.64 -4.51
CA PHE A 20 -8.16 -11.83 -4.88
C PHE A 20 -8.08 -12.18 -6.36
N CYS A 21 -7.33 -11.39 -7.14
CA CYS A 21 -6.93 -11.81 -8.48
C CYS A 21 -5.76 -12.79 -8.33
N ASP A 22 -6.01 -14.09 -8.49
CA ASP A 22 -4.95 -15.12 -8.48
C ASP A 22 -3.79 -14.77 -9.43
N SER A 23 -4.08 -14.09 -10.54
CA SER A 23 -3.07 -13.62 -11.48
C SER A 23 -2.15 -12.54 -10.92
N VAL A 24 -2.64 -11.67 -10.05
CA VAL A 24 -1.84 -10.60 -9.40
C VAL A 24 -0.92 -11.23 -8.36
N LEU A 25 -1.46 -12.06 -7.46
CA LEU A 25 -0.65 -12.76 -6.47
C LEU A 25 0.41 -13.64 -7.15
N LYS A 26 0.03 -14.38 -8.19
CA LYS A 26 0.97 -15.20 -8.95
C LYS A 26 2.08 -14.35 -9.57
N ASN A 27 1.76 -13.22 -10.19
CA ASN A 27 2.75 -12.33 -10.77
C ASN A 27 3.71 -11.75 -9.71
N GLN A 28 3.18 -11.32 -8.56
CA GLN A 28 3.99 -10.81 -7.44
C GLN A 28 4.96 -11.88 -6.90
N VAL A 29 4.47 -13.11 -6.72
CA VAL A 29 5.30 -14.26 -6.30
C VAL A 29 6.34 -14.59 -7.35
N GLU A 30 5.99 -14.61 -8.64
CA GLU A 30 6.93 -14.84 -9.74
C GLU A 30 8.05 -13.79 -9.75
N ARG A 31 7.72 -12.50 -9.60
CA ARG A 31 8.70 -11.40 -9.56
C ARG A 31 9.71 -11.57 -8.42
N LEU A 32 9.23 -11.85 -7.20
CA LEU A 32 10.11 -12.10 -6.05
C LEU A 32 10.94 -13.38 -6.24
N THR A 33 10.34 -14.44 -6.78
CA THR A 33 11.02 -15.71 -7.02
C THR A 33 12.16 -15.56 -8.01
N SER A 34 11.95 -14.82 -9.10
CA SER A 34 13.00 -14.57 -10.10
C SER A 34 14.21 -13.84 -9.50
N LEU A 35 13.98 -12.82 -8.66
CA LEU A 35 15.08 -12.10 -7.99
C LEU A 35 15.92 -13.00 -7.06
N ILE A 36 15.30 -13.98 -6.43
CA ILE A 36 15.96 -14.94 -5.55
C ILE A 36 16.70 -16.02 -6.35
N GLN A 37 16.12 -16.50 -7.47
CA GLN A 37 16.67 -17.60 -8.26
C GLN A 37 17.81 -17.17 -9.21
N ASP A 38 17.76 -15.94 -9.72
CA ASP A 38 18.71 -15.45 -10.72
C ASP A 38 20.06 -15.01 -10.12
N THR A 39 20.23 -15.08 -8.79
CA THR A 39 21.41 -14.54 -8.11
C THR A 39 22.17 -15.58 -7.27
N LYS A 40 23.48 -15.69 -7.46
CA LYS A 40 24.39 -16.41 -6.54
C LYS A 40 24.53 -15.70 -5.19
N VAL A 41 24.25 -14.41 -5.16
CA VAL A 41 24.26 -13.52 -4.00
C VAL A 41 23.00 -12.66 -4.08
N ILE A 42 22.10 -12.81 -3.11
CA ILE A 42 20.83 -12.07 -3.08
C ILE A 42 21.15 -10.57 -2.99
N ASN A 43 20.75 -9.79 -4.00
CA ASN A 43 20.78 -8.34 -3.91
C ASN A 43 19.60 -7.88 -3.04
N LEU A 44 19.90 -7.60 -1.77
CA LEU A 44 18.90 -7.16 -0.79
C LEU A 44 18.26 -5.82 -1.18
N GLY A 45 18.98 -4.94 -1.89
CA GLY A 45 18.45 -3.68 -2.41
C GLY A 45 17.36 -3.93 -3.45
N ASP A 46 17.64 -4.76 -4.44
CA ASP A 46 16.67 -5.14 -5.48
C ASP A 46 15.44 -5.83 -4.89
N LEU A 47 15.64 -6.74 -3.92
CA LEU A 47 14.55 -7.43 -3.25
C LEU A 47 13.64 -6.46 -2.48
N LYS A 48 14.22 -5.50 -1.74
CA LYS A 48 13.46 -4.49 -1.01
C LYS A 48 12.72 -3.54 -1.95
N LEU A 49 13.36 -3.15 -3.06
CA LEU A 49 12.72 -2.31 -4.07
C LEU A 49 11.50 -3.01 -4.67
N GLU A 50 11.64 -4.30 -4.96
CA GLU A 50 10.53 -5.08 -5.50
C GLU A 50 9.41 -5.29 -4.49
N LEU A 51 9.75 -5.56 -3.23
CA LEU A 51 8.78 -5.64 -2.14
C LEU A 51 8.01 -4.32 -1.99
N LYS A 52 8.69 -3.16 -2.04
CA LYS A 52 8.05 -1.84 -1.99
C LYS A 52 7.02 -1.66 -3.10
N LYS A 53 7.35 -2.03 -4.35
CA LYS A 53 6.40 -1.96 -5.48
C LYS A 53 5.17 -2.84 -5.26
N ILE A 54 5.38 -4.05 -4.73
CA ILE A 54 4.28 -4.98 -4.42
C ILE A 54 3.35 -4.37 -3.36
N GLU A 55 3.91 -3.77 -2.30
CA GLU A 55 3.10 -3.10 -1.28
C GLU A 55 2.36 -1.87 -1.82
N GLU A 56 2.98 -1.09 -2.71
CA GLU A 56 2.32 0.02 -3.42
C GLU A 56 1.14 -0.47 -4.29
N GLU A 57 1.32 -1.55 -5.05
CA GLU A 57 0.26 -2.19 -5.84
C GLU A 57 -0.89 -2.66 -4.94
N ASN A 58 -0.57 -3.30 -3.82
CA ASN A 58 -1.55 -3.80 -2.85
C ASN A 58 -2.33 -2.65 -2.18
N LEU A 59 -1.65 -1.56 -1.83
CA LEU A 59 -2.29 -0.37 -1.29
C LEU A 59 -3.20 0.30 -2.33
N ASN A 60 -2.75 0.44 -3.58
CA ASN A 60 -3.55 1.01 -4.66
C ASN A 60 -4.81 0.20 -4.91
N TYR A 61 -4.69 -1.13 -5.02
CA TYR A 61 -5.84 -2.01 -5.15
C TYR A 61 -6.84 -1.83 -4.01
N LYS A 62 -6.33 -1.74 -2.77
CA LYS A 62 -7.18 -1.53 -1.61
C LYS A 62 -7.87 -0.17 -1.65
N LEU A 63 -7.16 0.90 -2.03
CA LEU A 63 -7.75 2.23 -2.17
C LEU A 63 -8.85 2.21 -3.23
N ASP A 64 -8.64 1.55 -4.37
CA ASP A 64 -9.66 1.44 -5.42
C ASP A 64 -10.91 0.70 -4.93
N VAL A 65 -10.73 -0.41 -4.20
CA VAL A 65 -11.85 -1.15 -3.59
C VAL A 65 -12.59 -0.27 -2.58
N THR A 66 -11.87 0.42 -1.68
CA THR A 66 -12.49 1.31 -0.71
C THR A 66 -13.24 2.45 -1.40
N LYS A 67 -12.61 3.14 -2.37
CA LYS A 67 -13.23 4.22 -3.15
C LYS A 67 -14.49 3.77 -3.87
N SER A 68 -14.53 2.54 -4.40
CA SER A 68 -15.71 2.01 -5.09
C SER A 68 -16.96 1.90 -4.20
N ASN A 69 -16.79 1.94 -2.88
CA ASN A 69 -17.89 1.92 -1.90
C ASN A 69 -18.20 3.30 -1.29
N LEU A 70 -17.48 4.36 -1.71
CA LEU A 70 -17.63 5.71 -1.20
C LEU A 70 -18.23 6.64 -2.26
N ASP A 71 -18.90 7.71 -1.81
CA ASP A 71 -19.29 8.81 -2.69
C ASP A 71 -18.07 9.67 -3.08
N GLU A 72 -18.22 10.56 -4.06
CA GLU A 72 -17.12 11.39 -4.57
C GLU A 72 -16.48 12.28 -3.50
N ASN A 73 -17.26 12.76 -2.53
CA ASN A 73 -16.76 13.62 -1.47
C ASN A 73 -15.93 12.82 -0.46
N ASP A 74 -16.41 11.63 -0.07
CA ASP A 74 -15.68 10.76 0.83
C ASP A 74 -14.44 10.13 0.15
N GLN A 75 -14.48 9.91 -1.16
CA GLN A 75 -13.28 9.55 -1.95
C GLN A 75 -12.20 10.63 -1.85
N LEU A 76 -12.56 11.90 -1.99
CA LEU A 76 -11.63 13.03 -1.82
C LEU A 76 -11.08 13.09 -0.39
N TRP A 77 -11.92 12.85 0.63
CA TRP A 77 -11.44 12.76 2.01
C TRP A 77 -10.45 11.61 2.23
N LEU A 78 -10.65 10.48 1.57
CA LEU A 78 -9.73 9.35 1.61
C LEU A 78 -8.38 9.66 0.95
N GLU A 79 -8.37 10.38 -0.17
CA GLU A 79 -7.14 10.85 -0.80
C GLU A 79 -6.37 11.81 0.13
N ASN A 80 -7.08 12.80 0.68
CA ASN A 80 -6.52 13.76 1.63
C ASN A 80 -5.98 13.07 2.91
N LEU A 81 -6.63 11.99 3.38
CA LEU A 81 -6.18 11.19 4.50
C LEU A 81 -4.79 10.60 4.22
N VAL A 82 -4.61 9.96 3.06
CA VAL A 82 -3.38 9.29 2.66
C VAL A 82 -2.25 10.30 2.45
N GLU A 83 -2.53 11.44 1.80
CA GLU A 83 -1.55 12.51 1.59
C GLU A 83 -1.12 13.16 2.90
N ALA A 84 -2.07 13.50 3.77
CA ALA A 84 -1.76 14.07 5.08
C ALA A 84 -0.94 13.09 5.92
N HIS A 85 -1.23 11.79 5.85
CA HIS A 85 -0.42 10.79 6.54
C HIS A 85 1.00 10.73 5.99
N GLN A 86 1.18 10.75 4.67
CA GLN A 86 2.51 10.77 4.05
C GLN A 86 3.34 11.98 4.52
N GLU A 87 2.73 13.16 4.53
CA GLU A 87 3.39 14.38 5.01
C GLU A 87 3.76 14.30 6.50
N VAL A 88 2.94 13.63 7.32
CA VAL A 88 3.29 13.34 8.72
C VAL A 88 4.50 12.42 8.81
N LEU A 89 4.55 11.37 8.00
CA LEU A 89 5.68 10.43 7.99
C LEU A 89 6.99 11.07 7.55
N GLN A 90 6.94 11.94 6.53
CA GLN A 90 8.14 12.57 5.96
C GLN A 90 8.62 13.78 6.75
N ASN A 91 7.70 14.67 7.12
CA ASN A 91 8.04 16.01 7.61
C ASN A 91 7.57 16.26 9.05
N ASN A 92 6.84 15.32 9.64
CA ASN A 92 6.29 15.43 10.99
C ASN A 92 5.46 16.72 11.22
N SER A 93 4.85 17.22 10.14
CA SER A 93 4.23 18.54 10.09
C SER A 93 3.02 18.64 11.04
N THR A 94 3.02 19.65 11.92
CA THR A 94 1.88 19.94 12.81
C THR A 94 0.61 20.23 12.01
N TYR A 95 0.73 20.87 10.85
CA TYR A 95 -0.40 21.11 9.96
C TYR A 95 -0.94 19.80 9.40
N ALA A 96 -0.05 18.94 8.89
CA ALA A 96 -0.44 17.64 8.35
C ALA A 96 -1.10 16.74 9.40
N ARG A 97 -0.60 16.71 10.64
CA ARG A 97 -1.27 16.01 11.75
C ARG A 97 -2.70 16.51 11.97
N LYS A 98 -2.90 17.84 11.95
CA LYS A 98 -4.26 18.41 12.08
C LYS A 98 -5.16 18.01 10.91
N GLN A 99 -4.64 17.95 9.70
CA GLN A 99 -5.41 17.51 8.53
C GLN A 99 -5.72 16.01 8.59
N LEU A 100 -4.75 15.18 8.99
CA LEU A 100 -4.92 13.74 9.18
C LEU A 100 -6.06 13.45 10.17
N GLU A 101 -6.08 14.11 11.33
CA GLU A 101 -7.14 13.93 12.33
C GLU A 101 -8.51 14.42 11.85
N LYS A 102 -8.57 15.49 11.06
CA LYS A 102 -9.82 15.93 10.42
C LYS A 102 -10.35 14.88 9.45
N CYS A 103 -9.48 14.33 8.60
CA CYS A 103 -9.85 13.31 7.62
C CYS A 103 -10.32 12.04 8.33
N LYS A 104 -9.61 11.57 9.36
CA LYS A 104 -10.03 10.41 10.18
C LYS A 104 -11.42 10.62 10.76
N LYS A 105 -11.66 11.78 11.37
CA LYS A 105 -12.97 12.09 11.95
C LYS A 105 -14.07 12.06 10.90
N LYS A 106 -13.85 12.66 9.72
CA LYS A 106 -14.86 12.67 8.66
C LYS A 106 -15.11 11.27 8.10
N LEU A 107 -14.04 10.52 7.82
CA LEU A 107 -14.15 9.16 7.26
C LEU A 107 -14.69 8.14 8.24
N SER A 108 -14.60 8.36 9.55
CA SER A 108 -15.19 7.46 10.57
C SER A 108 -16.73 7.35 10.48
N GLU A 109 -17.38 8.24 9.73
CA GLU A 109 -18.81 8.17 9.42
C GLU A 109 -19.15 7.07 8.40
N VAL A 110 -18.16 6.63 7.60
CA VAL A 110 -18.35 5.73 6.44
C VAL A 110 -17.36 4.57 6.37
N LEU A 111 -16.23 4.66 7.07
CA LEU A 111 -15.21 3.63 7.21
C LEU A 111 -15.03 3.27 8.68
N THR A 112 -14.71 2.00 8.92
CA THR A 112 -14.33 1.53 10.26
C THR A 112 -12.92 2.01 10.62
N ASP A 113 -12.65 2.13 11.92
CA ASP A 113 -11.30 2.42 12.41
C ASP A 113 -10.28 1.40 11.89
N GLU A 114 -10.66 0.12 11.80
CA GLU A 114 -9.82 -0.94 11.25
C GLU A 114 -9.46 -0.71 9.78
N GLU A 115 -10.42 -0.26 8.95
CA GLU A 115 -10.16 0.05 7.54
C GLU A 115 -9.21 1.23 7.39
N ILE A 116 -9.41 2.28 8.19
CA ILE A 116 -8.54 3.46 8.23
C ILE A 116 -7.14 3.04 8.68
N GLN A 117 -7.01 2.31 9.79
CA GLN A 117 -5.71 1.89 10.32
C GLN A 117 -4.96 0.96 9.37
N ASP A 118 -5.65 0.03 8.69
CA ASP A 118 -5.00 -0.86 7.74
C ASP A 118 -4.52 -0.09 6.48
N ILE A 119 -5.24 0.94 6.01
CA ILE A 119 -4.74 1.83 4.93
C ILE A 119 -3.51 2.61 5.38
N LEU A 120 -3.56 3.24 6.56
CA LEU A 120 -2.45 4.05 7.09
C LEU A 120 -1.23 3.19 7.44
N GLY A 121 -1.45 2.01 8.01
CA GLY A 121 -0.40 1.05 8.35
C GLY A 121 0.40 0.61 7.13
N LYS A 122 -0.27 0.20 6.05
CA LYS A 122 0.39 -0.14 4.78
C LYS A 122 1.19 1.03 4.22
N LYS A 123 0.66 2.26 4.32
CA LYS A 123 1.39 3.45 3.88
C LYS A 123 2.67 3.68 4.72
N ALA A 124 2.60 3.44 6.02
CA ALA A 124 3.76 3.51 6.90
C ALA A 124 4.82 2.42 6.58
N GLU A 125 4.40 1.19 6.29
CA GLU A 125 5.29 0.10 5.87
C GLU A 125 6.03 0.44 4.56
N ILE A 126 5.32 0.99 3.57
CA ILE A 126 5.93 1.46 2.30
C ILE A 126 6.96 2.56 2.57
N ASN A 127 6.64 3.52 3.44
CA ASN A 127 7.55 4.61 3.80
C ASN A 127 8.79 4.08 4.55
N GLU A 128 8.64 3.07 5.40
CA GLU A 128 9.78 2.43 6.04
C GLU A 128 10.70 1.75 5.02
N LEU A 129 10.14 1.02 4.04
CA LEU A 129 10.91 0.43 2.95
C LEU A 129 11.65 1.51 2.13
N GLU A 130 11.02 2.65 1.87
CA GLU A 130 11.64 3.79 1.19
C GLU A 130 12.83 4.35 1.97
N ILE A 131 12.68 4.57 3.28
CA ILE A 131 13.78 5.02 4.15
C ILE A 131 14.93 4.01 4.14
N GLN A 132 14.60 2.72 4.24
CA GLN A 132 15.62 1.67 4.21
C GLN A 132 16.39 1.67 2.90
N LEU A 133 15.71 1.79 1.74
CA LEU A 133 16.34 1.86 0.43
C LEU A 133 17.28 3.07 0.29
N ASN A 134 16.82 4.25 0.70
CA ASN A 134 17.64 5.47 0.66
C ASN A 134 18.92 5.34 1.51
N ASN A 135 18.87 4.57 2.60
CA ASN A 135 20.05 4.31 3.42
C ASN A 135 21.04 3.34 2.76
N PHE A 136 20.58 2.38 1.94
CA PHE A 136 21.46 1.51 1.17
C PHE A 136 22.24 2.29 0.11
N ASP A 137 21.58 3.20 -0.61
CA ASP A 137 22.22 4.01 -1.65
C ASP A 137 23.32 4.91 -1.06
N ASN A 138 23.06 5.54 0.10
CA ASN A 138 24.04 6.39 0.79
C ASN A 138 25.25 5.64 1.37
N LEU A 139 25.12 4.34 1.68
CA LEU A 139 26.24 3.51 2.10
C LEU A 139 27.13 3.09 0.93
N SER A 140 26.54 2.90 -0.26
CA SER A 140 27.29 2.49 -1.47
C SER A 140 28.15 3.60 -2.09
N LEU A 141 27.91 4.87 -1.72
CA LEU A 141 28.63 6.05 -2.22
C LEU A 141 29.81 6.50 -1.35
N ASN A 142 30.01 5.87 -0.18
CA ASN A 142 31.07 6.24 0.77
C ASN A 142 32.24 5.22 0.83
N ASP A 143 32.23 4.22 -0.05
CA ASP A 143 33.31 3.24 -0.27
C ASP A 143 34.03 3.50 -1.61
#